data_AF-A0A9X5NYT3-F1
#
_entry.id   AF-A0A9X5NYT3-F1
#
_cell.length_a   1.000
_cell.length_b   1.000
_cell.length_c   1.000
_cell.angle_alpha   90.00
_cell.angle_beta   90.00
_cell.angle_gamma   90.00
#
_symmetry.space_group_name_H-M   'P 1'
#
loop_
_entity.id
_entity.type
_entity.pdbx_description
1 polymer ?
#
loop_
_entity_poly.entity_id
_entity_poly.type
_entity_poly.pdbx_seq_one_letter_code
_entity_poly.pdbx_strand_id
1 'polypeptide(L)'
;MKELLEKLENNSFIDKVRMNLEFNVKGYQELLKILNEIKHYIYNHNLIEKRLASNLYEIPKLTHIWYLNLKDDPNKNESSIVNQLEDAWIELDSIIGEEILGQGQ
;
A
#
# COMPACT_ATOMS: atom_id res chain seq x y z
N MET A 1 9.12 -16.08 -2.40
CA MET A 1 7.96 -15.39 -3.02
C MET A 1 6.62 -15.78 -2.44
N LYS A 2 6.20 -17.05 -2.44
CA LYS A 2 4.86 -17.47 -1.95
C LYS A 2 4.50 -16.91 -0.56
N GLU A 3 5.40 -17.02 0.42
CA GLU A 3 5.16 -16.49 1.78
C GLU A 3 5.01 -14.96 1.80
N LEU A 4 5.81 -14.22 1.01
CA LEU A 4 5.70 -12.76 0.93
C LEU A 4 4.37 -12.34 0.31
N LEU A 5 3.91 -13.07 -0.70
CA LEU A 5 2.61 -12.82 -1.33
C LEU A 5 1.47 -13.07 -0.33
N GLU A 6 1.53 -14.18 0.42
CA GLU A 6 0.54 -14.47 1.46
C GLU A 6 0.55 -13.40 2.57
N LYS A 7 1.72 -12.91 3.00
CA LYS A 7 1.81 -11.79 3.95
C LYS A 7 1.20 -10.50 3.40
N LEU A 8 1.48 -10.18 2.13
CA LEU A 8 0.95 -9.01 1.46
C LEU A 8 -0.58 -9.06 1.39
N GLU A 9 -1.13 -10.20 0.97
CA GLU A 9 -2.58 -10.41 0.81
C GLU A 9 -3.33 -10.44 2.14
N ASN A 10 -2.68 -10.86 3.23
CA ASN A 10 -3.27 -10.87 4.57
C ASN A 10 -3.02 -9.58 5.36
N ASN A 11 -2.36 -8.57 4.78
CA ASN A 11 -2.13 -7.31 5.45
C ASN A 11 -3.46 -6.56 5.67
N SER A 12 -3.69 -6.11 6.91
CA SER A 12 -4.97 -5.54 7.32
C SER A 12 -5.08 -4.02 7.16
N PHE A 13 -4.09 -3.33 6.58
CA PHE A 13 -4.08 -1.87 6.47
C PHE A 13 -5.33 -1.35 5.74
N ILE A 14 -5.51 -1.75 4.48
CA ILE A 14 -6.60 -1.26 3.63
C ILE A 14 -7.97 -1.71 4.16
N ASP A 15 -8.06 -2.94 4.69
CA ASP A 15 -9.30 -3.43 5.27
C ASP A 15 -9.76 -2.61 6.48
N LYS A 16 -8.83 -2.18 7.33
CA LYS A 16 -9.16 -1.32 8.47
C LYS A 16 -9.58 0.08 8.04
N VAL A 17 -8.92 0.65 7.04
CA VAL A 17 -9.35 1.93 6.44
C VAL A 17 -10.77 1.79 5.89
N ARG A 18 -11.05 0.73 5.13
CA ARG A 18 -12.37 0.49 4.52
C ARG A 18 -13.48 0.23 5.53
N MET A 19 -13.25 -0.62 6.51
CA MET A 19 -14.31 -1.08 7.42
C MET A 19 -14.54 -0.10 8.57
N ASN A 20 -13.48 0.53 9.06
CA ASN A 20 -13.51 1.30 10.31
C ASN A 20 -13.25 2.78 10.10
N LEU A 21 -12.86 3.22 8.89
CA LEU A 21 -12.37 4.57 8.63
C LEU A 21 -11.24 4.95 9.61
N GLU A 22 -10.35 3.99 9.88
CA GLU A 22 -9.26 4.10 10.83
C GLU A 22 -7.92 3.83 10.13
N PHE A 23 -6.94 4.69 10.39
CA PHE A 23 -5.58 4.48 9.93
C PHE A 23 -4.89 3.44 10.82
N ASN A 24 -4.82 2.20 10.36
CA ASN A 24 -4.14 1.13 11.07
C ASN A 24 -2.61 1.27 10.95
N VAL A 25 -2.00 2.07 11.83
CA VAL A 25 -0.55 2.33 11.86
C VAL A 25 0.26 1.03 11.88
N LYS A 26 -0.17 0.04 12.68
CA LYS A 26 0.55 -1.24 12.78
C LYS A 26 0.50 -2.00 11.46
N GLY A 27 -0.68 -2.08 10.83
CA GLY A 27 -0.85 -2.71 9.52
C GLY A 27 -0.06 -2.00 8.44
N TYR A 28 -0.02 -0.67 8.46
CA TYR A 28 0.77 0.13 7.53
C TYR A 28 2.28 -0.13 7.66
N GLN A 29 2.80 -0.13 8.89
CA GLN A 29 4.22 -0.44 9.14
C GLN A 29 4.59 -1.88 8.76
N GLU A 30 3.68 -2.83 8.95
CA GLU A 30 3.85 -4.20 8.47
C GLU A 30 3.86 -4.27 6.94
N LEU A 31 2.98 -3.51 6.27
CA LEU A 31 2.95 -3.42 4.81
C LEU A 31 4.28 -2.88 4.26
N LEU A 32 4.82 -1.79 4.84
CA LEU A 32 6.12 -1.23 4.43
C LEU A 32 7.27 -2.24 4.58
N LYS A 33 7.25 -3.08 5.62
CA LYS A 33 8.25 -4.15 5.78
C LYS A 33 8.13 -5.20 4.69
N ILE A 34 6.91 -5.65 4.40
CA ILE A 34 6.64 -6.63 3.33
C ILE A 34 7.08 -6.06 1.97
N LEU A 35 6.76 -4.80 1.67
CA LEU A 35 7.17 -4.14 0.43
C LEU A 35 8.70 -4.03 0.30
N ASN A 36 9.41 -3.74 1.39
CA ASN A 36 10.88 -3.75 1.39
C ASN A 36 11.45 -5.15 1.15
N GLU A 37 10.88 -6.19 1.75
CA GLU A 37 11.29 -7.58 1.49
C GLU A 37 11.03 -7.97 0.02
N ILE A 38 9.90 -7.56 -0.55
CA ILE A 38 9.55 -7.75 -1.97
C ILE A 38 10.55 -7.02 -2.87
N LYS A 39 10.87 -5.75 -2.56
CA LYS A 39 11.87 -4.95 -3.28
C LYS A 39 13.21 -5.67 -3.36
N HIS A 40 13.74 -6.12 -2.22
CA HIS A 40 15.00 -6.86 -2.17
C HIS A 40 14.94 -8.20 -2.92
N TYR A 41 13.80 -8.88 -2.87
CA TYR A 41 13.63 -10.12 -3.63
C TYR A 41 13.67 -9.86 -5.14
N ILE A 42 12.90 -8.90 -5.64
CA ILE A 42 12.79 -8.59 -7.07
C ILE A 42 14.11 -8.12 -7.65
N TYR A 43 14.84 -7.25 -6.93
CA TYR A 43 16.18 -6.79 -7.32
C TYR A 43 17.14 -7.95 -7.66
N ASN A 44 17.00 -9.08 -6.98
CA ASN A 44 17.86 -10.25 -7.18
C ASN A 44 17.34 -11.25 -8.23
N HIS A 45 16.07 -11.18 -8.62
CA HIS A 45 15.41 -12.20 -9.45
C HIS A 45 14.88 -11.68 -10.79
N ASN A 46 14.79 -10.36 -11.00
CA ASN A 46 14.37 -9.70 -12.25
C ASN A 46 13.06 -10.21 -12.86
N LEU A 47 12.17 -10.80 -12.04
CA LEU A 47 10.88 -11.32 -12.48
C LEU A 47 9.82 -10.98 -11.44
N ILE A 48 8.74 -10.35 -11.91
CA ILE A 48 7.55 -10.05 -11.12
C ILE A 48 6.41 -10.90 -11.65
N GLU A 49 5.92 -11.81 -10.82
CA GLU A 49 4.76 -12.62 -11.16
C GLU A 49 3.50 -11.75 -11.30
N LYS A 50 2.63 -12.07 -12.27
CA LYS A 50 1.43 -11.27 -12.58
C LYS A 50 0.53 -11.00 -11.37
N ARG A 51 0.37 -12.00 -10.49
CA ARG A 51 -0.45 -11.86 -9.27
C ARG A 51 0.15 -10.86 -8.30
N LEU A 52 1.47 -10.90 -8.09
CA LEU A 52 2.18 -9.93 -7.28
C LEU A 52 2.05 -8.52 -7.86
N ALA A 53 2.27 -8.37 -9.18
CA ALA A 53 2.11 -7.08 -9.85
C ALA A 53 0.69 -6.51 -9.65
N SER A 54 -0.34 -7.34 -9.79
CA SER A 54 -1.74 -6.93 -9.55
C SER A 54 -1.95 -6.39 -8.14
N ASN A 55 -1.49 -7.13 -7.12
CA ASN A 55 -1.64 -6.70 -5.72
C ASN A 55 -0.87 -5.40 -5.46
N LEU A 56 0.36 -5.28 -5.98
CA LEU A 56 1.17 -4.08 -5.87
C LEU A 56 0.48 -2.85 -6.47
N TYR A 57 -0.10 -2.96 -7.67
CA TYR A 57 -0.85 -1.85 -8.28
C TYR A 57 -2.12 -1.45 -7.51
N GLU A 58 -2.78 -2.41 -6.85
CA GLU A 58 -4.02 -2.14 -6.13
C GLU A 58 -3.81 -1.38 -4.82
N ILE A 59 -2.70 -1.63 -4.12
CA ILE A 59 -2.43 -1.05 -2.79
C ILE A 59 -2.43 0.50 -2.76
N PRO A 60 -1.60 1.21 -3.57
CA PRO A 60 -1.59 2.67 -3.56
C PRO A 60 -2.90 3.23 -4.13
N LYS A 61 -3.47 2.56 -5.14
CA LYS A 61 -4.76 2.95 -5.74
C LYS A 61 -5.89 2.94 -4.71
N LEU A 62 -6.02 1.88 -3.92
CA LEU A 62 -7.07 1.78 -2.89
C LEU A 62 -6.85 2.80 -1.77
N THR A 63 -5.59 3.03 -1.37
CA THR A 63 -5.25 4.05 -0.37
C THR A 63 -5.64 5.45 -0.86
N HIS A 64 -5.32 5.78 -2.11
CA HIS A 64 -5.68 7.05 -2.75
C HIS A 64 -7.20 7.23 -2.86
N ILE A 65 -7.95 6.18 -3.23
CA ILE A 65 -9.43 6.22 -3.26
C ILE A 65 -9.99 6.60 -1.88
N TRP A 66 -9.48 6.00 -0.81
CA TRP A 66 -9.94 6.33 0.54
C TRP A 66 -9.56 7.74 1.00
N TYR A 67 -8.37 8.22 0.62
CA TYR A 67 -8.00 9.63 0.82
C TYR A 67 -9.02 10.56 0.15
N LEU A 68 -9.32 10.35 -1.15
CA LEU A 68 -10.27 11.18 -1.88
C LEU A 68 -11.67 11.15 -1.27
N ASN A 69 -12.14 9.96 -0.86
CA ASN A 69 -13.45 9.82 -0.23
C ASN A 69 -13.56 10.57 1.10
N LEU A 70 -12.49 10.59 1.91
CA LEU A 70 -12.51 11.22 3.24
C LEU A 70 -12.16 12.71 3.21
N LYS A 71 -11.36 13.15 2.23
CA LYS A 71 -10.98 14.56 2.07
C LYS A 71 -12.19 15.46 1.83
N ASP A 72 -13.17 14.97 1.09
CA ASP A 72 -14.38 15.73 0.75
C ASP A 72 -15.56 15.45 1.71
N ASP A 73 -15.39 14.57 2.71
CA ASP A 73 -16.42 14.32 3.72
C ASP A 73 -16.41 15.42 4.78
N PRO A 74 -17.47 16.23 4.94
CA PRO A 74 -17.52 17.34 5.89
C PRO A 74 -17.42 16.91 7.37
N ASN A 75 -17.56 15.62 7.68
CA ASN A 75 -17.40 15.08 9.04
C ASN A 75 -15.99 14.53 9.30
N LYS A 76 -15.15 14.43 8.27
CA LYS A 76 -13.86 13.74 8.31
C LYS A 76 -12.72 14.51 7.65
N ASN A 77 -12.98 15.53 6.86
CA ASN A 77 -11.99 16.32 6.14
C ASN A 77 -10.90 16.96 7.03
N GLU A 78 -11.22 17.29 8.29
CA GLU A 78 -10.27 17.81 9.28
C GLU A 78 -9.64 16.72 10.16
N SER A 79 -10.00 15.45 9.95
CA SER A 79 -9.49 14.35 10.76
C SER A 79 -8.06 13.97 10.35
N SER A 80 -7.26 13.57 11.34
CA SER A 80 -5.87 13.15 11.15
C SER A 80 -5.70 12.03 10.12
N ILE A 81 -6.73 11.19 9.90
CA ILE A 81 -6.67 10.10 8.94
C ILE A 81 -6.54 10.59 7.50
N VAL A 82 -7.09 11.77 7.16
CA VAL A 82 -6.99 12.31 5.79
C VAL A 82 -5.53 12.58 5.46
N ASN A 83 -4.81 13.30 6.33
CA ASN A 83 -3.39 13.59 6.15
C ASN A 83 -2.55 12.29 6.15
N GLN A 84 -2.88 11.34 7.04
CA GLN A 84 -2.18 10.05 7.07
C GLN A 84 -2.37 9.23 5.80
N LEU A 85 -3.57 9.24 5.20
CA LEU A 85 -3.83 8.57 3.93
C LEU A 85 -3.17 9.30 2.76
N GLU A 86 -3.07 10.63 2.81
CA GLU A 86 -2.31 11.44 1.86
C GLU A 86 -0.84 11.03 1.84
N ASP A 87 -0.18 11.09 3.00
CA ASP A 87 1.21 10.68 3.16
C ASP A 87 1.41 9.22 2.73
N ALA A 88 0.51 8.34 3.16
CA ALA A 88 0.61 6.91 2.89
C ALA A 88 0.47 6.57 1.41
N TRP A 89 -0.45 7.19 0.66
CA TRP A 89 -0.59 6.88 -0.77
C TRP A 89 0.63 7.36 -1.55
N ILE A 90 1.20 8.52 -1.20
CA ILE A 90 2.41 9.06 -1.84
C ILE A 90 3.60 8.13 -1.58
N GLU A 91 3.82 7.73 -0.34
CA GLU A 91 4.90 6.80 0.03
C GLU A 91 4.73 5.44 -0.66
N LEU A 92 3.51 4.90 -0.68
CA LEU A 92 3.22 3.63 -1.35
C LEU A 92 3.42 3.70 -2.86
N ASP A 93 3.02 4.81 -3.51
CA ASP A 93 3.19 5.00 -4.95
C ASP A 93 4.67 5.10 -5.33
N SER A 94 5.48 5.81 -4.55
CA SER A 94 6.94 5.88 -4.79
C SER A 94 7.61 4.52 -4.58
N ILE A 95 7.37 3.83 -3.45
CA ILE A 95 7.98 2.52 -3.19
C ILE A 95 7.57 1.50 -4.26
N ILE A 96 6.28 1.44 -4.60
CA ILE A 96 5.77 0.41 -5.50
C ILE A 96 6.06 0.77 -6.95
N GLY A 97 5.73 1.99 -7.37
CA GLY A 97 5.87 2.45 -8.75
C GLY A 97 7.32 2.60 -9.16
N GLU A 98 8.14 3.25 -8.35
CA GLU A 98 9.52 3.60 -8.70
C GLU A 98 10.50 2.51 -8.26
N GLU A 99 10.42 2.06 -7.01
CA GLU A 99 11.44 1.16 -6.45
C GLU A 99 11.20 -0.33 -6.71
N ILE A 100 9.95 -0.76 -6.93
CA ILE A 100 9.63 -2.17 -7.17
C ILE A 100 9.34 -2.43 -8.65
N LEU A 101 8.36 -1.73 -9.21
CA LEU A 101 7.90 -1.95 -10.59
C LEU A 101 8.79 -1.24 -11.61
N GLY A 102 9.35 -0.08 -11.26
CA GLY A 102 10.25 0.70 -12.09
C GLY A 102 11.62 0.06 -12.35
N GLN A 103 12.05 -0.90 -11.51
CA GLN A 103 13.33 -1.60 -11.69
C GLN A 103 13.33 -2.61 -12.86
N GLY A 104 12.18 -2.88 -13.47
CA GLY A 104 12.04 -3.79 -14.60
C GLY A 104 12.03 -3.14 -15.99
N GLN A 105 12.32 -1.83 -16.09
CA GLN A 105 12.33 -1.06 -17.35
C GLN A 105 13.74 -0.72 -17.84
#